data_AF-A0A7L8G8I4-F1
#
_entry.id   AF-A0A7L8G8I4-F1
#
_cell.length_a   1.000
_cell.length_b   1.000
_cell.length_c   1.000
_cell.angle_alpha   90.00
_cell.angle_beta   90.00
_cell.angle_gamma   90.00
#
_symmetry.space_group_name_H-M   'P 1'
#
loop_
_entity.id
_entity.type
_entity.pdbx_description
1 polymer ?
#
loop_
_entity_poly.entity_id
_entity_poly.type
_entity_poly.pdbx_seq_one_letter_code
_entity_poly.pdbx_strand_id
1 'polypeptide(L)' 'IYWRLLSTDPAAAKEVVLAEKPLISEETDLIEPTLLDELICHISSLASVYHKPPTAFVEG' A
#
# COMPACT_ATOMS: atom_id res chain seq x y z
N ILE A 1 -2.46 -20.70 12.85
CA ILE A 1 -3.44 -19.72 13.40
C ILE A 1 -4.83 -19.98 12.84
N TYR A 2 -5.02 -19.97 11.51
CA TYR A 2 -6.30 -20.24 10.84
C TYR A 2 -7.05 -21.52 11.30
N TRP A 3 -6.35 -22.62 11.53
CA TRP A 3 -6.96 -23.88 11.95
C TRP A 3 -7.62 -23.82 13.34
N ARG A 4 -7.10 -23.00 14.27
CA ARG A 4 -7.71 -22.84 15.61
C ARG A 4 -9.06 -22.14 15.52
N LEU A 5 -9.19 -21.16 14.63
CA LEU A 5 -10.44 -20.43 14.41
C LEU A 5 -11.53 -21.37 13.85
N LEU A 6 -11.18 -22.19 12.84
CA LEU A 6 -12.09 -23.13 12.20
C LEU A 6 -12.55 -24.28 13.10
N SER A 7 -11.70 -24.70 14.05
CA SER A 7 -12.02 -25.81 14.95
C SER A 7 -12.73 -25.38 16.24
N THR A 8 -12.63 -24.11 16.64
CA THR A 8 -13.15 -23.62 17.93
C THR A 8 -14.54 -23.00 17.79
N ASP A 9 -14.79 -22.25 16.70
CA ASP A 9 -16.10 -21.67 16.43
C ASP A 9 -16.32 -21.51 14.91
N PRO A 10 -16.95 -22.50 14.26
CA PRO A 10 -17.24 -22.43 12.83
C PRO A 10 -18.26 -21.34 12.47
N ALA A 11 -19.09 -20.86 13.41
CA ALA A 11 -20.04 -19.79 13.16
C ALA A 11 -19.33 -18.43 13.08
N ALA A 12 -18.48 -18.10 14.07
CA ALA A 12 -17.66 -16.88 14.02
C ALA A 12 -16.66 -16.88 12.85
N ALA A 13 -16.09 -18.04 12.52
CA ALA A 13 -15.22 -18.16 11.35
C ALA A 13 -15.95 -17.85 10.04
N LYS A 14 -17.21 -18.29 9.92
CA LYS A 14 -18.05 -18.02 8.74
C LYS A 14 -18.37 -16.53 8.63
N GLU A 15 -18.72 -15.87 9.73
CA GLU A 15 -19.02 -14.44 9.72
C GLU A 15 -17.82 -13.58 9.28
N VAL A 16 -16.61 -13.90 9.75
CA VAL A 16 -15.41 -13.14 9.39
C VAL A 16 -14.96 -13.41 7.95
N VAL A 17 -15.03 -14.67 7.49
CA VAL A 17 -14.57 -15.06 6.14
C VAL A 17 -15.55 -14.66 5.05
N LEU A 18 -16.85 -14.72 5.33
CA LEU A 18 -17.91 -14.33 4.38
C LEU A 18 -18.40 -12.90 4.60
N ALA A 19 -17.80 -12.16 5.52
CA ALA A 19 -18.03 -10.73 5.65
C ALA A 19 -17.80 -10.04 4.29
N GLU A 20 -18.53 -8.95 4.07
CA GLU A 20 -18.34 -8.12 2.90
C GLU A 20 -16.89 -7.64 2.87
N LYS A 21 -16.16 -8.08 1.85
CA LYS A 21 -14.79 -7.63 1.66
C LYS A 21 -14.85 -6.15 1.31
N PRO A 22 -14.05 -5.28 1.97
CA PRO A 22 -14.04 -3.87 1.62
C PRO A 22 -13.76 -3.70 0.14
N LEU A 23 -14.47 -2.75 -0.47
CA LEU A 23 -14.24 -2.38 -1.86
C LEU A 23 -12.77 -2.01 -2.01
N ILE A 24 -12.12 -2.63 -2.99
CA ILE A 24 -10.75 -2.24 -3.35
C ILE A 24 -10.89 -0.88 -4.04
N SER A 25 -10.39 0.16 -3.38
CA SER A 25 -10.31 1.50 -3.97
C SER A 25 -9.22 1.53 -5.05
N GLU A 26 -9.39 2.35 -6.08
CA GLU A 26 -8.39 2.57 -7.13
C GLU A 26 -7.23 3.44 -6.59
N GLU A 27 -6.45 2.91 -5.66
CA GLU A 27 -5.31 3.61 -5.03
C GLU A 27 -3.99 3.38 -5.78
N THR A 28 -4.01 2.57 -6.85
CA THR A 28 -2.80 2.08 -7.53
C THR A 28 -1.93 3.19 -8.13
N ASP A 29 -2.53 4.32 -8.50
CA ASP A 29 -1.84 5.45 -9.14
C ASP A 29 -1.68 6.67 -8.21
N LEU A 30 -1.96 6.52 -6.91
CA LEU A 30 -1.79 7.59 -5.94
C LEU A 30 -0.31 7.76 -5.59
N ILE A 31 0.22 8.95 -5.85
CA ILE A 31 1.51 9.39 -5.34
C ILE A 31 1.28 9.95 -3.93
N GLU A 32 2.10 9.53 -2.97
CA GLU A 32 2.05 10.08 -1.61
C GLU A 32 2.29 11.61 -1.66
N PRO A 33 1.45 12.45 -1.04
CA PRO A 33 1.58 13.90 -1.10
C PRO A 33 2.97 14.42 -0.68
N THR A 34 3.58 13.78 0.32
CA THR A 34 4.92 14.15 0.80
C THR A 34 6.00 13.88 -0.24
N LEU A 35 5.91 12.74 -0.94
CA LEU A 35 6.78 12.40 -2.06
C LEU A 35 6.55 13.35 -3.23
N LEU A 36 5.30 13.72 -3.52
CA LEU A 36 4.99 14.70 -4.56
C LEU A 36 5.67 16.04 -4.31
N ASP A 37 5.58 16.57 -3.08
CA ASP A 37 6.24 17.81 -2.69
C ASP A 37 7.76 17.75 -2.88
N GLU A 38 8.38 16.61 -2.52
CA GLU A 38 9.81 16.38 -2.75
C GLU A 38 10.15 16.32 -4.24
N LEU A 39 9.35 15.60 -5.04
CA LEU A 39 9.55 15.51 -6.48
C LEU A 39 9.37 16.86 -7.20
N ILE A 40 8.51 17.74 -6.69
CA ILE A 40 8.35 19.11 -7.20
C ILE A 40 9.64 19.91 -7.04
N CYS A 41 10.34 19.77 -5.91
CA CYS A 41 11.65 20.40 -5.70
C CYS A 41 12.74 19.83 -6.64
N HIS A 42 12.51 18.64 -7.20
CA HIS A 42 13.44 17.90 -8.04
C HIS A 42 12.93 17.69 -9.48
N ILE A 43 12.01 18.54 -9.95
CA ILE A 43 11.56 18.60 -11.35
C ILE A 43 12.80 18.79 -12.23
N SER A 44 12.93 17.98 -13.28
CA SER A 44 14.12 17.84 -14.17
C SER A 44 15.25 16.91 -13.71
N SER A 45 15.08 16.17 -12.61
CA SER A 45 16.02 15.11 -12.19
C SER A 45 15.50 13.69 -12.46
N LEU A 46 16.39 12.69 -12.35
CA LEU A 46 16.02 11.27 -12.45
C LEU A 46 14.97 10.86 -11.40
N ALA A 47 14.97 11.50 -10.23
CA ALA A 47 13.99 11.25 -9.17
C ALA A 47 12.54 11.48 -9.66
N SER A 48 12.34 12.60 -10.37
CA SER A 48 11.04 12.96 -10.96
C SER A 48 10.65 12.02 -12.10
N VAL A 49 11.60 11.57 -12.93
CA VAL A 49 11.32 10.65 -14.06
C VAL A 49 10.92 9.26 -13.57
N TYR A 50 11.56 8.77 -12.51
CA TYR A 50 11.32 7.42 -11.98
C TYR A 50 10.27 7.38 -10.86
N HIS A 51 9.69 8.51 -10.47
CA HIS A 51 8.81 8.65 -9.30
C HIS A 51 9.40 8.01 -8.04
N LYS A 52 10.70 8.25 -7.80
CA LYS A 52 11.43 7.75 -6.63
C LYS A 52 12.07 8.92 -5.90
N PRO A 53 12.20 8.84 -4.55
CA PRO A 53 12.89 9.89 -3.82
C PRO A 53 14.35 10.00 -4.30
N PRO A 54 14.93 11.22 -4.33
CA PRO A 54 16.32 11.45 -4.69
C PRO A 54 17.32 10.58 -3.93
N THR A 55 17.04 10.27 -2.66
CA THR A 55 17.83 9.38 -1.81
C THR A 55 17.97 7.97 -2.36
N ALA A 56 17.03 7.49 -3.18
CA ALA A 56 17.12 6.20 -3.85
C ALA A 56 18.24 6.11 -4.91
N PHE A 57 18.83 7.25 -5.30
CA PHE A 57 19.89 7.34 -6.31
C PHE A 57 21.27 7.61 -5.71
N VAL A 58 21.36 7.80 -4.39
CA VAL A 58 22.61 8.07 -3.69
C VAL A 58 22.87 6.90 -2.76
N GLU A 59 23.48 5.83 -3.29
CA GLU A 59 24.09 4.80 -2.44
C GLU A 59 25.38 5.37 -1.84
N GLY A 60 25.46 5.36 -0.51
CA GLY A 60 26.71 5.44 0.24
C GLY A 60 27.02 4.07 0.83
#